data_AF-A0A1A8QHE4-F1
#
_entry.id   AF-A0A1A8QHE4-F1
#
_cell.length_a   1.000
_cell.length_b   1.000
_cell.length_c   1.000
_cell.angle_alpha   90.00
_cell.angle_beta   90.00
_cell.angle_gamma   90.00
#
_symmetry.space_group_name_H-M   'P 1'
#
loop_
_entity.id
_entity.type
_entity.pdbx_description
1 polymer ?
#
loop_
_entity_poly.entity_id
_entity_poly.type
_entity_poly.pdbx_seq_one_letter_code
_entity_poly.pdbx_strand_id
1 'polypeptide(L)'
;NLSELGLSNVTFQLESSILQFRGNGKISSSLTDVSFSFRTRQPAGTLLHGQRDSDFFTISLLNSGLVMELRVGADQVTAQSFGPLSNGEWHTVEINKEMQT
;
A
#
# COMPACT_ATOMS: atom_id res chain seq x y z
N ASN A 1 -1.80 22.90 -10.88
CA ASN A 1 -1.37 22.12 -12.05
C ASN A 1 -0.84 20.79 -11.54
N LEU A 2 -1.44 19.64 -11.89
CA LEU A 2 -1.14 18.35 -11.24
C LEU A 2 0.30 17.84 -11.49
N SER A 3 1.01 18.45 -12.44
CA SER A 3 2.40 18.14 -12.78
C SER A 3 3.44 18.56 -11.72
N GLU A 4 3.09 19.44 -10.77
CA GLU A 4 4.04 19.89 -9.72
C GLU A 4 4.15 18.95 -8.52
N LEU A 5 3.26 17.96 -8.39
CA LEU A 5 3.25 17.00 -7.27
C LEU A 5 4.02 15.70 -7.56
N GLY A 6 4.58 15.53 -8.76
CA GLY A 6 5.29 14.31 -9.15
C GLY A 6 4.42 13.05 -9.22
N LEU A 7 3.10 13.18 -9.16
CA LEU A 7 2.17 12.06 -9.24
C LEU A 7 2.06 11.56 -10.68
N SER A 8 2.39 10.29 -10.89
CA SER A 8 2.29 9.61 -12.18
C SER A 8 1.39 8.39 -12.08
N ASN A 9 0.42 8.29 -12.98
CA ASN A 9 -0.45 7.12 -13.05
C ASN A 9 0.26 5.98 -13.79
N VAL A 10 0.12 4.76 -13.27
CA VAL A 10 0.63 3.53 -13.89
C VAL A 10 -0.51 2.52 -14.01
N THR A 11 -0.57 1.80 -15.13
CA THR A 11 -1.55 0.72 -15.33
C THR A 11 -0.83 -0.62 -15.35
N PHE A 12 -1.23 -1.51 -14.45
CA PHE A 12 -0.74 -2.89 -14.35
C PHE A 12 -1.75 -3.80 -15.06
N GLN A 13 -1.37 -4.39 -16.20
CA GLN A 13 -2.30 -5.15 -17.06
C GLN A 13 -2.22 -6.67 -16.88
N LEU A 14 -1.09 -7.18 -16.39
CA LEU A 14 -0.84 -8.60 -16.16
C LEU A 14 -0.66 -8.86 -14.67
N GLU A 15 -1.04 -10.06 -14.19
CA GLU A 15 -0.95 -10.47 -12.78
C GLU A 15 0.45 -10.34 -12.17
N SER A 16 1.51 -10.30 -12.99
CA SER A 16 2.91 -10.18 -12.57
C SER A 16 3.53 -8.79 -12.80
N SER A 17 2.72 -7.75 -12.99
CA SER A 17 3.25 -6.41 -13.24
C SER A 17 3.61 -5.74 -11.91
N ILE A 18 4.90 -5.48 -11.67
CA ILE A 18 5.39 -4.89 -10.41
C ILE A 18 6.20 -3.62 -10.74
N LEU A 19 5.95 -2.55 -9.99
CA LEU A 19 6.86 -1.41 -9.90
C LEU A 19 7.69 -1.57 -8.63
N GLN A 20 9.01 -1.67 -8.77
CA GLN A 20 9.92 -1.84 -7.64
C GLN A 20 10.80 -0.62 -7.46
N PHE A 21 10.82 -0.11 -6.23
CA PHE A 21 11.81 0.86 -5.78
C PHE A 21 12.65 0.23 -4.66
N ARG A 22 13.97 0.34 -4.76
CA ARG A 22 14.90 -0.10 -3.72
C ARG A 22 15.70 1.10 -3.23
N GLY A 23 15.49 1.47 -1.98
CA GLY A 23 16.27 2.53 -1.33
C GLY A 23 17.76 2.18 -1.28
N ASN A 24 18.61 3.20 -1.26
CA ASN A 24 20.06 3.05 -1.14
C ASN A 24 20.55 2.80 0.30
N GLY A 25 19.62 2.51 1.23
CA GLY A 25 19.91 2.33 2.65
C GLY A 25 20.27 3.60 3.42
N LYS A 26 20.30 4.77 2.77
CA LYS A 26 20.62 6.06 3.41
C LYS A 26 19.39 6.80 3.94
N ILE A 27 18.20 6.38 3.54
CA ILE A 27 16.94 6.92 4.06
C ILE A 27 16.69 6.26 5.40
N SER A 28 16.91 7.01 6.48
CA SER A 28 16.73 6.56 7.86
C SER A 28 15.47 7.14 8.52
N SER A 29 14.57 7.76 7.74
CA SER A 29 13.33 8.31 8.26
C SER A 29 12.33 7.20 8.53
N SER A 30 11.62 7.30 9.64
CA SER A 30 10.42 6.50 9.88
C SER A 30 9.38 6.81 8.80
N LEU A 31 8.74 5.77 8.25
CA LEU A 31 7.52 5.92 7.46
C LEU A 31 6.42 6.37 8.42
N THR A 32 6.02 7.63 8.31
CA THR A 32 4.93 8.20 9.13
C THR A 32 3.60 8.14 8.40
N ASP A 33 3.61 8.34 7.08
CA ASP A 33 2.41 8.51 6.27
C ASP A 33 2.59 7.85 4.89
N VAL A 34 1.63 7.01 4.50
CA VAL A 34 1.55 6.39 3.16
C VAL A 34 0.20 6.73 2.56
N SER A 35 0.19 7.34 1.38
CA SER A 35 -1.02 7.64 0.62
C SER A 35 -0.87 7.24 -0.84
N PHE A 36 -1.89 6.57 -1.38
CA PHE A 36 -2.01 6.28 -2.81
C PHE A 36 -3.47 6.08 -3.19
N SER A 37 -3.77 6.26 -4.48
CA SER A 37 -5.07 5.93 -5.05
C SER A 37 -4.98 4.72 -5.98
N PHE A 38 -6.00 3.86 -5.95
CA PHE A 38 -6.09 2.71 -6.84
C PHE A 38 -7.51 2.56 -7.40
N ARG A 39 -7.62 1.91 -8.56
CA ARG A 39 -8.88 1.37 -9.09
C ARG A 39 -8.60 -0.01 -9.67
N THR A 40 -9.49 -0.96 -9.43
CA THR A 40 -9.36 -2.31 -10.01
C THR A 40 -10.71 -3.01 -10.06
N ARG A 41 -10.81 -4.02 -10.92
CA ARG A 41 -11.90 -5.01 -10.93
C ARG A 41 -11.43 -6.40 -10.47
N GLN A 42 -10.14 -6.54 -10.15
CA GLN A 42 -9.58 -7.77 -9.62
C GLN A 42 -9.97 -7.90 -8.13
N PRO A 43 -10.51 -9.06 -7.69
CA PRO A 43 -10.92 -9.26 -6.30
C PRO A 43 -9.75 -9.52 -5.36
N ALA A 44 -8.57 -9.83 -5.90
CA ALA A 44 -7.38 -10.10 -5.09
C ALA A 44 -6.11 -9.57 -5.75
N GLY A 45 -5.11 -9.28 -4.93
CA GLY A 45 -3.78 -8.87 -5.39
C GLY A 45 -3.09 -7.92 -4.42
N THR A 46 -1.76 -7.90 -4.45
CA THR A 46 -0.96 -6.95 -3.67
C THR A 46 -0.95 -5.59 -4.35
N LEU A 47 -1.29 -4.54 -3.62
CA LEU A 47 -1.28 -3.15 -4.09
C LEU A 47 0.05 -2.47 -3.75
N LEU A 48 0.54 -2.68 -2.53
CA LEU A 48 1.78 -2.10 -2.05
C LEU A 48 2.43 -3.05 -1.05
N HIS A 49 3.75 -3.20 -1.17
CA HIS A 49 4.56 -3.95 -0.23
C HIS A 49 5.85 -3.19 0.02
N GLY A 50 6.21 -3.03 1.30
CA GLY A 50 7.48 -2.48 1.72
C GLY A 50 8.11 -3.38 2.77
N GLN A 51 9.41 -3.62 2.65
CA GLN A 51 10.15 -4.53 3.53
C GLN A 51 11.51 -3.95 3.87
N ARG A 52 11.93 -4.14 5.13
CA ARG A 52 13.29 -3.94 5.60
C ARG A 52 13.64 -5.09 6.54
N ASP A 53 14.63 -5.89 6.15
CA ASP A 53 15.01 -7.11 6.87
C ASP A 53 13.81 -8.04 7.05
N SER A 54 13.41 -8.37 8.29
CA SER A 54 12.21 -9.16 8.60
C SER A 54 10.93 -8.35 8.74
N ASP A 55 11.04 -7.02 8.85
CA ASP A 55 9.91 -6.13 9.06
C ASP A 55 9.28 -5.78 7.71
N PHE A 56 7.96 -5.75 7.65
CA PHE A 56 7.25 -5.41 6.43
C PHE A 56 5.89 -4.79 6.71
N PHE A 57 5.38 -4.10 5.70
CA PHE A 57 3.96 -3.83 5.58
C PHE A 57 3.47 -4.24 4.19
N THR A 58 2.24 -4.75 4.14
CA THR A 58 1.58 -5.15 2.90
C THR A 58 0.17 -4.59 2.89
N ILE A 59 -0.22 -4.02 1.76
CA ILE A 59 -1.60 -3.62 1.46
C ILE A 59 -2.04 -4.44 0.26
N SER A 60 -3.15 -5.15 0.41
CA SER A 60 -3.65 -6.07 -0.60
C SER A 60 -5.18 -6.04 -0.66
N LEU A 61 -5.73 -6.59 -1.74
CA LEU A 61 -7.13 -6.99 -1.81
C LEU A 61 -7.24 -8.48 -1.53
N LEU A 62 -8.22 -8.83 -0.70
CA LEU A 62 -8.67 -10.20 -0.45
C LEU A 62 -10.19 -10.23 -0.52
N ASN A 63 -10.74 -10.98 -1.48
CA ASN A 63 -12.20 -11.02 -1.74
C ASN A 63 -12.80 -9.62 -1.89
N SER A 64 -12.10 -8.75 -2.63
CA SER A 64 -12.39 -7.34 -2.87
C SER A 64 -12.26 -6.42 -1.65
N GLY A 65 -12.03 -6.94 -0.44
CA GLY A 65 -11.76 -6.13 0.75
C GLY A 65 -10.29 -5.74 0.84
N LEU A 66 -10.01 -4.52 1.30
CA LEU A 66 -8.64 -4.06 1.57
C LEU A 66 -8.14 -4.73 2.86
N VAL A 67 -6.96 -5.31 2.82
CA VAL A 67 -6.27 -5.86 3.99
C VAL A 67 -4.90 -5.21 4.10
N MET A 68 -4.60 -4.71 5.30
CA MET A 68 -3.27 -4.24 5.70
C MET A 68 -2.67 -5.25 6.67
N GLU A 69 -1.42 -5.62 6.44
CA GLU A 69 -0.60 -6.39 7.38
C GLU A 69 0.66 -5.60 7.70
N LEU A 70 1.03 -5.50 8.97
CA LEU A 70 2.26 -4.87 9.46
C LEU A 70 2.96 -5.83 10.40
N ARG A 71 4.23 -6.14 10.14
CA ARG A 71 5.11 -6.89 11.04
C ARG A 71 6.30 -6.02 11.44
N VAL A 72 6.51 -5.90 12.75
CA VAL A 72 7.66 -5.19 13.33
C VAL A 72 8.24 -6.09 14.42
N GLY A 73 9.42 -6.66 14.17
CA GLY A 73 10.00 -7.68 15.03
C GLY A 73 9.08 -8.91 15.15
N ALA A 74 8.68 -9.24 16.38
CA ALA A 74 7.77 -10.34 16.67
C ALA A 74 6.28 -9.95 16.60
N ASP A 75 5.98 -8.64 16.58
CA ASP A 75 4.61 -8.14 16.61
C ASP A 75 4.02 -8.12 15.20
N GLN A 76 2.73 -8.47 15.11
CA GLN A 76 1.98 -8.43 13.86
C GLN A 76 0.61 -7.80 14.08
N VAL A 77 0.24 -6.86 13.20
CA VAL A 77 -1.04 -6.18 13.18
C VAL A 77 -1.70 -6.38 11.82
N THR A 78 -3.00 -6.66 11.82
CA THR A 78 -3.81 -6.77 10.61
C THR A 78 -5.04 -5.87 10.74
N ALA A 79 -5.40 -5.18 9.66
CA ALA A 79 -6.61 -4.38 9.56
C ALA A 79 -7.33 -4.67 8.23
N GLN A 80 -8.66 -4.55 8.22
CA GLN A 80 -9.48 -4.83 7.04
C GLN A 80 -10.56 -3.77 6.83
N SER A 81 -10.86 -3.43 5.57
CA SER A 81 -11.97 -2.54 5.23
C SER A 81 -13.34 -3.18 5.46
N PHE A 82 -14.36 -2.34 5.73
CA PHE A 82 -15.74 -2.78 5.94
C PHE A 82 -16.51 -3.16 4.65
N GLY A 83 -15.87 -3.11 3.48
CA GLY A 83 -16.56 -3.39 2.23
C GLY A 83 -15.63 -3.59 1.03
N PRO A 84 -16.22 -4.05 -0.11
CA PRO A 84 -15.48 -4.33 -1.33
C PRO A 84 -15.08 -3.04 -2.05
N LEU A 85 -13.86 -3.02 -2.59
CA LEU A 85 -13.27 -1.86 -3.31
C LEU A 85 -12.93 -2.18 -4.77
N SER A 86 -13.18 -3.41 -5.24
CA SER A 86 -12.91 -3.83 -6.63
C SER A 86 -14.04 -3.47 -7.62
N ASN A 87 -14.69 -2.32 -7.44
CA ASN A 87 -15.81 -1.87 -8.27
C ASN A 87 -15.37 -1.15 -9.57
N GLY A 88 -14.07 -0.98 -9.79
CA GLY A 88 -13.50 -0.24 -10.92
C GLY A 88 -13.47 1.29 -10.74
N GLU A 89 -13.95 1.80 -9.61
CA GLU A 89 -13.85 3.21 -9.23
C GLU A 89 -12.53 3.50 -8.50
N TRP A 90 -12.16 4.77 -8.45
CA TRP A 90 -10.99 5.21 -7.70
C TRP A 90 -11.28 5.23 -6.20
N HIS A 91 -10.36 4.65 -5.42
CA HIS A 91 -10.32 4.70 -3.97
C HIS A 91 -8.99 5.26 -3.52
N THR A 92 -8.97 6.00 -2.43
CA THR A 92 -7.74 6.51 -1.80
C THR A 92 -7.51 5.77 -0.49
N VAL A 93 -6.28 5.30 -0.30
CA VAL A 93 -5.81 4.67 0.93
C VAL A 93 -4.85 5.63 1.61
N GLU A 94 -5.11 5.91 2.88
CA GLU A 94 -4.25 6.71 3.75
C GLU A 94 -3.91 5.90 4.99
N ILE A 95 -2.62 5.74 5.28
CA ILE A 95 -2.12 5.06 6.46
C ILE A 95 -1.22 6.06 7.18
N ASN A 96 -1.64 6.45 8.37
CA ASN A 96 -0.91 7.40 9.20
C ASN A 96 -0.55 6.70 10.51
N LYS A 97 0.70 6.84 10.93
CA LYS A 97 1.14 6.41 12.26
C LYS A 97 0.82 7.51 13.26
N GLU A 98 -0.31 7.41 13.94
CA GLU A 98 -0.57 8.27 15.11
C GLU A 98 0.38 7.88 16.25
N MET A 99 1.23 8.82 16.67
CA MET A 99 1.96 8.69 17.92
C MET A 99 1.01 9.06 19.06
N GLN A 100 0.63 8.09 19.90
CA GLN A 100 -0.04 8.41 21.16
C GLN A 100 0.88 9.27 22.01
N THR A 101 0.38 10.45 22.38
CA THR A 101 1.05 11.43 23.24
C THR A 101 0.76 11.14 24.71
#